data_AF-A0A809QLM7-F1
#
_entry.id   AF-A0A809QLM7-F1
#
_cell.length_a   1.000
_cell.length_b   1.000
_cell.length_c   1.000
_cell.angle_alpha   90.00
_cell.angle_beta   90.00
_cell.angle_gamma   90.00
#
_symmetry.space_group_name_H-M   'P 1'
#
loop_
_entity.id
_entity.type
_entity.pdbx_description
1 polymer ?
#
loop_
_entity_poly.entity_id
_entity_poly.type
_entity_poly.pdbx_seq_one_letter_code
_entity_poly.pdbx_strand_id
1 'polypeptide(L)'
;MNYPALIEAQSLVKAGDIAGAEHALANLAETEGDKALVAALDEFPAKDLLAIIREYDASKESLVNLLVTPEQFAQAVVLERRYGDQTHEQLRGMVNSVIFRDGADPAEFLYEIAEVEGGYDALVDYLLDRAQMVEHFYRYATFDLYEYGDDNKTQARDDDLLNLTRDTESLASPLDMANLEDHDWMQVTYILRYELPEIFREVLMKLRARYKAYQASLAQDELLEGGEGGTEEEQEERPKNNDDGDDKDDDEESAL
;
A
#
# COMPACT_ATOMS: atom_id res chain seq x y z
N MET A 1 34.60 -7.23 -1.12
CA MET A 1 35.58 -7.49 -0.02
C MET A 1 34.94 -8.52 0.88
N ASN A 2 35.64 -9.53 1.37
CA ASN A 2 34.98 -10.56 2.19
C ASN A 2 34.96 -10.12 3.66
N TYR A 3 33.83 -9.62 4.15
CA TYR A 3 33.67 -9.24 5.56
C TYR A 3 33.18 -10.46 6.36
N PRO A 4 33.98 -11.00 7.31
CA PRO A 4 33.54 -12.11 8.15
C PRO A 4 32.22 -11.83 8.88
N ALA A 5 31.99 -10.57 9.26
CA ALA A 5 30.77 -10.09 9.89
C ALA A 5 29.52 -10.32 9.04
N LEU A 6 29.60 -10.23 7.70
CA LEU A 6 28.45 -10.53 6.81
C LEU A 6 28.06 -11.99 6.88
N ILE A 7 29.05 -12.89 6.86
CA ILE A 7 28.82 -14.35 6.92
C ILE A 7 28.20 -14.72 8.26
N GLU A 8 28.71 -14.13 9.35
CA GLU A 8 28.17 -14.29 10.69
C GLU A 8 26.73 -13.77 10.78
N ALA A 9 26.47 -12.53 10.33
CA ALA A 9 25.14 -11.94 10.31
C ALA A 9 24.14 -12.79 9.50
N GLN A 10 24.51 -13.26 8.31
CA GLN A 10 23.65 -14.17 7.51
C GLN A 10 23.36 -15.49 8.24
N SER A 11 24.34 -16.07 8.94
CA SER A 11 24.13 -17.28 9.72
C SER A 11 23.19 -17.04 10.89
N LEU A 12 23.31 -15.90 11.56
CA LEU A 12 22.47 -15.51 12.69
C LEU A 12 21.03 -15.24 12.26
N VAL A 13 20.83 -14.53 11.14
CA VAL A 13 19.49 -14.37 10.52
C VAL A 13 18.86 -15.73 10.20
N LYS A 14 19.61 -16.66 9.61
CA LYS A 14 19.12 -18.03 9.33
C LYS A 14 18.79 -18.82 10.59
N ALA A 15 19.48 -18.54 11.70
CA ALA A 15 19.21 -19.14 13.00
C ALA A 15 18.04 -18.45 13.74
N GLY A 16 17.52 -17.33 13.22
CA GLY A 16 16.46 -16.52 13.85
C GLY A 16 16.99 -15.55 14.92
N ASP A 17 18.30 -15.40 15.06
CA ASP A 17 18.92 -14.45 16.00
C ASP A 17 19.16 -13.10 15.31
N ILE A 18 18.08 -12.31 15.19
CA ILE A 18 18.12 -11.01 14.50
C ILE A 18 18.92 -9.97 15.29
N ALA A 19 18.83 -9.98 16.62
CA ALA A 19 19.59 -9.09 17.46
C ALA A 19 21.10 -9.38 17.38
N GLY A 20 21.48 -10.66 17.38
CA GLY A 20 22.87 -11.05 17.16
C GLY A 20 23.38 -10.64 15.76
N ALA A 21 22.55 -10.78 14.73
CA ALA A 21 22.91 -10.37 13.37
C ALA A 21 23.14 -8.85 13.27
N GLU A 22 22.26 -8.05 13.86
CA GLU A 22 22.42 -6.59 13.93
C GLU A 22 23.71 -6.23 14.68
N HIS A 23 23.96 -6.83 15.83
CA HIS A 23 25.17 -6.58 16.62
C HIS A 23 26.45 -6.94 15.86
N ALA A 24 26.44 -8.02 15.06
CA ALA A 24 27.58 -8.38 14.21
C ALA A 24 27.87 -7.32 13.14
N LEU A 25 26.83 -6.72 12.55
CA LEU A 25 26.96 -5.61 11.60
C LEU A 25 27.36 -4.29 12.28
N ALA A 26 26.83 -4.02 13.47
CA ALA A 26 27.21 -2.84 14.27
C ALA A 26 28.70 -2.89 14.64
N ASN A 27 29.20 -4.06 15.07
CA ASN A 27 30.63 -4.26 15.32
C ASN A 27 31.51 -3.96 14.10
N LEU A 28 31.03 -4.24 12.88
CA LEU A 28 31.76 -3.91 11.67
C LEU A 28 31.89 -2.38 11.50
N ALA A 29 30.79 -1.63 11.73
CA ALA A 29 30.84 -0.17 11.70
C ALA A 29 31.75 0.40 12.81
N GLU A 30 31.70 -0.14 14.02
CA GLU A 30 32.54 0.32 15.13
C GLU A 30 34.04 0.08 14.88
N THR A 31 34.39 -1.02 14.22
CA THR A 31 35.79 -1.43 14.02
C THR A 31 36.40 -0.94 12.71
N GLU A 32 35.63 -0.92 11.63
CA GLU A 32 36.09 -0.58 10.27
C GLU A 32 35.48 0.72 9.72
N GLY A 33 34.48 1.27 10.41
CA GLY A 33 33.79 2.53 10.09
C GLY A 33 32.52 2.36 9.26
N ASP A 34 31.66 3.38 9.30
CA ASP A 34 30.34 3.37 8.63
C ASP A 34 30.42 3.04 7.14
N LYS A 35 31.44 3.56 6.44
CA LYS A 35 31.66 3.28 5.01
C LYS A 35 31.94 1.81 4.72
N ALA A 36 32.59 1.11 5.65
CA ALA A 36 32.84 -0.32 5.51
C ALA A 36 31.52 -1.10 5.65
N LEU A 37 30.67 -0.72 6.61
CA LEU A 37 29.35 -1.32 6.74
C LEU A 37 28.48 -1.06 5.50
N VAL A 38 28.41 0.17 5.00
CA VAL A 38 27.65 0.49 3.76
C VAL A 38 28.10 -0.39 2.60
N ALA A 39 29.41 -0.48 2.35
CA ALA A 39 29.96 -1.32 1.28
C ALA A 39 29.75 -2.83 1.53
N ALA A 40 29.64 -3.25 2.79
CA ALA A 40 29.32 -4.62 3.14
C ALA A 40 27.84 -4.93 2.87
N LEU A 41 26.95 -3.99 3.17
CA LEU A 41 25.51 -4.10 2.91
C LEU A 41 25.20 -4.24 1.41
N ASP A 42 26.03 -3.70 0.51
CA ASP A 42 25.91 -3.91 -0.94
C ASP A 42 26.04 -5.39 -1.35
N GLU A 43 26.84 -6.16 -0.60
CA GLU A 43 27.02 -7.60 -0.82
C GLU A 43 26.04 -8.43 0.05
N PHE A 44 25.24 -7.78 0.91
CA PHE A 44 24.31 -8.46 1.82
C PHE A 44 22.97 -8.75 1.13
N PRO A 45 22.44 -9.99 1.20
CA PRO A 45 21.17 -10.32 0.58
C PRO A 45 20.03 -9.45 1.11
N ALA A 46 19.28 -8.81 0.22
CA ALA A 46 18.16 -7.93 0.58
C ALA A 46 17.10 -8.61 1.47
N LYS A 47 16.92 -9.94 1.34
CA LYS A 47 16.05 -10.72 2.23
C LYS A 47 16.56 -10.76 3.67
N ASP A 48 17.87 -10.92 3.85
CA ASP A 48 18.48 -10.98 5.17
C ASP A 48 18.56 -9.57 5.77
N LEU A 49 18.81 -8.54 4.93
CA LEU A 49 18.69 -7.14 5.33
C LEU A 49 17.28 -6.82 5.83
N LEU A 50 16.26 -7.21 5.05
CA LEU A 50 14.86 -7.05 5.40
C LEU A 50 14.57 -7.67 6.78
N ALA A 51 15.03 -8.89 7.02
CA ALA A 51 14.79 -9.56 8.30
C ALA A 51 15.32 -8.77 9.50
N ILE A 52 16.42 -8.03 9.32
CA ILE A 52 16.99 -7.15 10.34
C ILE A 52 16.15 -5.90 10.45
N ILE A 53 16.07 -5.08 9.39
CA ILE A 53 15.42 -3.76 9.45
C ILE A 53 13.94 -3.83 9.83
N ARG A 54 13.26 -4.95 9.52
CA ARG A 54 11.86 -5.19 9.86
C ARG A 54 11.65 -5.32 11.37
N GLU A 55 12.61 -5.81 12.14
CA GLU A 55 12.47 -6.01 13.60
C GLU A 55 12.55 -4.69 14.39
N TYR A 56 13.07 -3.64 13.74
CA TYR A 56 13.30 -2.32 14.32
C TYR A 56 12.34 -1.30 13.71
N ASP A 57 11.58 -0.63 14.57
CA ASP A 57 10.71 0.49 14.23
C ASP A 57 11.20 1.77 14.92
N ALA A 58 10.42 2.85 14.86
CA ALA A 58 10.77 4.12 15.51
C ALA A 58 10.96 4.01 17.05
N SER A 59 10.54 2.91 17.68
CA SER A 59 10.73 2.68 19.12
C SER A 59 12.01 1.92 19.47
N LYS A 60 12.68 1.30 18.49
CA LYS A 60 13.92 0.54 18.66
C LYS A 60 14.99 1.06 17.71
N GLU A 61 16.00 1.72 18.24
CA GLU A 61 17.15 2.19 17.45
C GLU A 61 17.90 0.99 16.84
N SER A 62 18.35 1.14 15.60
CA SER A 62 19.16 0.16 14.86
C SER A 62 20.24 0.88 14.09
N LEU A 63 21.50 0.48 14.27
CA LEU A 63 22.62 1.09 13.57
C LEU A 63 22.56 0.78 12.07
N VAL A 64 22.03 -0.39 11.72
CA VAL A 64 21.77 -0.78 10.33
C VAL A 64 20.72 0.15 9.72
N ASN A 65 19.65 0.49 10.44
CA ASN A 65 18.64 1.45 9.97
C ASN A 65 19.21 2.86 9.77
N LEU A 66 20.29 3.24 10.47
CA LEU A 66 20.96 4.53 10.29
C LEU A 66 21.84 4.61 9.04
N LEU A 67 22.38 3.47 8.59
CA LEU A 67 23.40 3.41 7.55
C LEU A 67 22.93 2.78 6.24
N VAL A 68 21.76 2.13 6.21
CA VAL A 68 21.21 1.58 4.97
C VAL A 68 21.00 2.69 3.93
N THR A 69 21.45 2.46 2.69
CA THR A 69 21.27 3.41 1.59
C THR A 69 19.85 3.35 1.02
N PRO A 70 19.39 4.40 0.29
CA PRO A 70 18.13 4.38 -0.45
C PRO A 70 17.93 3.14 -1.32
N GLU A 71 18.94 2.75 -2.11
CA GLU A 71 18.88 1.62 -3.03
C GLU A 71 18.79 0.28 -2.29
N GLN A 72 19.58 0.12 -1.22
CA GLN A 72 19.55 -1.07 -0.38
C GLN A 72 18.19 -1.23 0.30
N PHE A 73 17.62 -0.13 0.79
CA PHE A 73 16.32 -0.11 1.45
C PHE A 73 15.18 -0.43 0.46
N ALA A 74 15.21 0.15 -0.74
CA ALA A 74 14.23 -0.08 -1.79
C ALA A 74 14.04 -1.57 -2.12
N GLN A 75 15.16 -2.31 -2.24
CA GLN A 75 15.13 -3.75 -2.47
C GLN A 75 14.49 -4.54 -1.32
N ALA A 76 14.71 -4.11 -0.07
CA ALA A 76 14.11 -4.74 1.11
C ALA A 76 12.59 -4.44 1.21
N VAL A 77 12.18 -3.20 0.95
CA VAL A 77 10.76 -2.77 0.99
C VAL A 77 9.88 -3.60 0.07
N VAL A 78 10.32 -3.86 -1.15
CA VAL A 78 9.55 -4.69 -2.11
C VAL A 78 9.41 -6.13 -1.63
N LEU A 79 10.43 -6.66 -0.92
CA LEU A 79 10.38 -8.00 -0.36
C LEU A 79 9.41 -8.11 0.82
N GLU A 80 9.21 -7.05 1.61
CA GLU A 80 8.27 -7.06 2.75
C GLU A 80 6.86 -7.43 2.31
N ARG A 81 6.44 -6.95 1.14
CA ARG A 81 5.12 -7.27 0.56
C ARG A 81 4.87 -8.78 0.43
N ARG A 82 5.93 -9.58 0.26
CA ARG A 82 5.82 -11.04 0.11
C ARG A 82 5.46 -11.75 1.43
N TYR A 83 5.57 -11.07 2.57
CA TYR A 83 5.18 -11.61 3.87
C TYR A 83 3.66 -11.53 4.12
N GLY A 84 2.91 -10.80 3.29
CA GLY A 84 1.45 -10.85 3.27
C GLY A 84 0.76 -10.25 4.49
N ASP A 85 1.40 -9.31 5.19
CA ASP A 85 0.74 -8.50 6.22
C ASP A 85 -0.38 -7.67 5.57
N GLN A 86 -1.62 -8.02 5.86
CA GLN A 86 -2.80 -7.35 5.30
C GLN A 86 -3.00 -5.94 5.86
N THR A 87 -2.48 -5.67 7.06
CA THR A 87 -2.61 -4.35 7.71
C THR A 87 -1.55 -3.37 7.23
N HIS A 88 -0.45 -3.90 6.66
CA HIS A 88 0.74 -3.15 6.28
C HIS A 88 1.37 -2.34 7.43
N GLU A 89 1.08 -2.67 8.69
CA GLU A 89 1.62 -1.98 9.86
C GLU A 89 3.13 -2.12 9.94
N GLN A 90 3.65 -3.33 9.68
CA GLN A 90 5.08 -3.57 9.72
C GLN A 90 5.81 -2.78 8.62
N LEU A 91 5.23 -2.75 7.43
CA LEU A 91 5.75 -1.98 6.30
C LEU A 91 5.81 -0.49 6.65
N ARG A 92 4.74 0.08 7.19
CA ARG A 92 4.70 1.50 7.58
C ARG A 92 5.72 1.82 8.67
N GLY A 93 5.76 1.03 9.74
CA GLY A 93 6.70 1.24 10.85
C GLY A 93 8.16 1.19 10.39
N MET A 94 8.50 0.20 9.56
CA MET A 94 9.83 0.06 8.97
C MET A 94 10.17 1.25 8.06
N VAL A 95 9.31 1.60 7.11
CA VAL A 95 9.51 2.74 6.20
C VAL A 95 9.73 4.03 6.99
N ASN A 96 8.84 4.35 7.93
CA ASN A 96 8.91 5.59 8.70
C ASN A 96 10.21 5.67 9.53
N SER A 97 10.62 4.55 10.14
CA SER A 97 11.86 4.50 10.94
C SER A 97 13.13 4.75 10.13
N VAL A 98 13.11 4.42 8.83
CA VAL A 98 14.29 4.51 7.97
C VAL A 98 14.30 5.84 7.22
N ILE A 99 13.20 6.24 6.60
CA ILE A 99 13.19 7.44 5.73
C ILE A 99 13.18 8.75 6.53
N PHE A 100 12.64 8.74 7.75
CA PHE A 100 12.58 9.92 8.64
C PHE A 100 13.65 9.91 9.74
N ARG A 101 14.66 9.05 9.63
CA ARG A 101 15.80 9.06 10.55
C ARG A 101 16.63 10.34 10.37
N ASP A 102 17.38 10.69 11.41
CA ASP A 102 18.27 11.85 11.39
C ASP A 102 19.27 11.78 10.22
N GLY A 103 19.29 12.82 9.39
CA GLY A 103 20.19 12.96 8.25
C GLY A 103 19.81 12.19 7.00
N ALA A 104 18.66 11.50 6.96
CA ALA A 104 18.12 10.94 5.73
C ALA A 104 17.42 12.02 4.87
N ASP A 105 17.35 11.75 3.57
CA ASP A 105 16.52 12.48 2.61
C ASP A 105 15.33 11.58 2.23
N PRO A 106 14.13 11.78 2.81
CA PRO A 106 13.01 10.89 2.54
C PRO A 106 12.59 10.87 1.06
N ALA A 107 12.80 11.95 0.30
CA ALA A 107 12.49 11.99 -1.12
C ALA A 107 13.42 11.06 -1.92
N GLU A 108 14.70 11.01 -1.58
CA GLU A 108 15.67 10.08 -2.18
C GLU A 108 15.26 8.61 -1.96
N PHE A 109 14.87 8.26 -0.73
CA PHE A 109 14.37 6.91 -0.42
C PHE A 109 13.10 6.55 -1.18
N LEU A 110 12.12 7.45 -1.22
CA LEU A 110 10.86 7.22 -1.93
C LEU A 110 11.06 7.09 -3.44
N TYR A 111 12.00 7.84 -4.01
CA TYR A 111 12.40 7.73 -5.41
C TYR A 111 13.00 6.34 -5.70
N GLU A 112 14.00 5.92 -4.93
CA GLU A 112 14.65 4.61 -5.14
C GLU A 112 13.67 3.44 -4.92
N ILE A 113 12.73 3.56 -3.97
CA ILE A 113 11.66 2.58 -3.81
C ILE A 113 10.86 2.45 -5.11
N ALA A 114 10.47 3.57 -5.73
CA ALA A 114 9.66 3.55 -6.96
C ALA A 114 10.39 3.00 -8.18
N GLU A 115 11.72 3.15 -8.25
CA GLU A 115 12.56 2.66 -9.36
C GLU A 115 12.70 1.13 -9.38
N VAL A 116 12.52 0.46 -8.24
CA VAL A 116 12.58 -1.01 -8.16
C VAL A 116 11.26 -1.63 -8.62
N GLU A 117 11.33 -2.77 -9.32
CA GLU A 117 10.14 -3.53 -9.75
C GLU A 117 9.25 -3.88 -8.55
N GLY A 118 7.98 -3.47 -8.61
CA GLY A 118 7.02 -3.66 -7.51
C GLY A 118 7.05 -2.56 -6.44
N GLY A 119 7.93 -1.56 -6.58
CA GLY A 119 8.08 -0.40 -5.72
C GLY A 119 6.82 0.45 -5.59
N TYR A 120 6.23 0.84 -6.72
CA TYR A 120 4.93 1.53 -6.75
C TYR A 120 3.87 0.80 -5.95
N ASP A 121 3.81 -0.52 -6.06
CA ASP A 121 2.83 -1.31 -5.34
C ASP A 121 3.14 -1.40 -3.83
N ALA A 122 4.41 -1.24 -3.42
CA ALA A 122 4.78 -1.08 -2.01
C ALA A 122 4.33 0.27 -1.44
N LEU A 123 4.51 1.35 -2.20
CA LEU A 123 4.01 2.68 -1.82
C LEU A 123 2.48 2.72 -1.73
N VAL A 124 1.79 1.97 -2.61
CA VAL A 124 0.33 1.80 -2.54
C VAL A 124 -0.07 1.00 -1.31
N ASP A 125 0.62 -0.10 -0.97
CA ASP A 125 0.39 -0.87 0.26
C ASP A 125 0.57 0.03 1.50
N TYR A 126 1.62 0.87 1.51
CA TYR A 126 1.90 1.81 2.60
C TYR A 126 0.75 2.81 2.82
N LEU A 127 0.12 3.35 1.75
CA LEU A 127 -0.97 4.33 1.83
C LEU A 127 -2.39 3.72 1.82
N LEU A 128 -2.52 2.38 1.80
CA LEU A 128 -3.77 1.72 1.45
C LEU A 128 -4.94 2.06 2.39
N ASP A 129 -4.67 2.11 3.69
CA ASP A 129 -5.63 2.47 4.75
C ASP A 129 -5.99 3.97 4.74
N ARG A 130 -5.21 4.78 4.00
CA ARG A 130 -5.38 6.24 3.88
C ARG A 130 -5.91 6.69 2.53
N ALA A 131 -6.36 5.78 1.67
CA ALA A 131 -6.80 6.07 0.30
C ALA A 131 -7.74 7.28 0.16
N GLN A 132 -8.76 7.38 1.03
CA GLN A 132 -9.70 8.51 1.00
C GLN A 132 -9.05 9.85 1.38
N MET A 133 -8.14 9.86 2.34
CA MET A 133 -7.43 11.06 2.79
C MET A 133 -6.42 11.52 1.76
N VAL A 134 -5.71 10.59 1.12
CA VAL A 134 -4.79 10.90 0.01
C VAL A 134 -5.57 11.49 -1.18
N GLU A 135 -6.71 10.91 -1.53
CA GLU A 135 -7.59 11.43 -2.59
C GLU A 135 -8.13 12.83 -2.26
N HIS A 136 -8.54 13.05 -1.01
CA HIS A 136 -9.02 14.35 -0.55
C HIS A 136 -7.88 15.40 -0.63
N PHE A 137 -6.69 15.04 -0.15
CA PHE A 137 -5.52 15.88 -0.24
C PHE A 137 -5.18 16.22 -1.70
N TYR A 138 -5.23 15.27 -2.63
CA TYR A 138 -5.04 15.56 -4.04
C TYR A 138 -6.01 16.64 -4.54
N ARG A 139 -7.32 16.47 -4.27
CA ARG A 139 -8.39 17.36 -4.76
C ARG A 139 -8.37 18.76 -4.15
N TYR A 140 -8.14 18.85 -2.85
CA TYR A 140 -8.36 20.08 -2.07
C TYR A 140 -7.07 20.66 -1.48
N ALA A 141 -5.97 19.91 -1.55
CA ALA A 141 -4.67 20.28 -1.01
C ALA A 141 -4.74 20.70 0.47
N THR A 142 -5.46 19.89 1.23
CA THR A 142 -5.59 19.90 2.69
C THR A 142 -5.81 18.46 3.16
N PHE A 143 -5.37 18.13 4.37
CA PHE A 143 -5.64 16.82 4.99
C PHE A 143 -6.91 16.83 5.86
N ASP A 144 -7.51 18.01 6.10
CA ASP A 144 -8.77 18.14 6.81
C ASP A 144 -9.94 17.76 5.90
N LEU A 145 -10.54 16.59 6.13
CA LEU A 145 -11.66 16.06 5.33
C LEU A 145 -12.92 16.95 5.33
N TYR A 146 -13.03 17.88 6.28
CA TYR A 146 -14.14 18.82 6.37
C TYR A 146 -13.86 20.14 5.64
N GLU A 147 -12.61 20.37 5.23
CA GLU A 147 -12.20 21.52 4.45
C GLU A 147 -12.24 21.17 2.96
N TYR A 148 -13.40 21.39 2.35
CA TYR A 148 -13.51 21.44 0.90
C TYR A 148 -12.93 22.80 0.50
N GLY A 149 -11.65 22.82 0.13
CA GLY A 149 -10.87 24.05 -0.07
C GLY A 149 -11.63 25.19 -0.76
N ASP A 150 -11.29 26.44 -0.42
CA ASP A 150 -11.94 27.69 -0.86
C ASP A 150 -12.61 27.56 -2.24
N ASP A 151 -13.91 27.87 -2.34
CA ASP A 151 -14.71 27.80 -3.58
C ASP A 151 -14.06 28.55 -4.77
N ASN A 152 -13.10 29.45 -4.52
CA ASN A 152 -12.30 30.15 -5.51
C ASN A 152 -11.01 29.42 -5.97
N LYS A 153 -10.57 28.36 -5.28
CA LYS A 153 -9.44 27.52 -5.67
C LYS A 153 -9.95 26.42 -6.60
N THR A 154 -9.33 26.30 -7.78
CA THR A 154 -9.62 25.22 -8.72
C THR A 154 -9.28 23.88 -8.08
N GLN A 155 -10.30 23.06 -7.79
CA GLN A 155 -10.11 21.68 -7.33
C GLN A 155 -9.36 20.88 -8.39
N ALA A 156 -8.39 20.07 -7.96
CA ALA A 156 -7.66 19.20 -8.88
C ALA A 156 -8.61 18.20 -9.53
N ARG A 157 -8.57 18.11 -10.86
CA ARG A 157 -9.40 17.23 -11.69
C ARG A 157 -8.61 16.03 -12.15
N ASP A 158 -9.30 14.98 -12.59
CA ASP A 158 -8.63 13.77 -13.09
C ASP A 158 -7.70 14.04 -14.29
N ASP A 159 -8.03 15.03 -15.13
CA ASP A 159 -7.15 15.46 -16.23
C ASP A 159 -5.86 16.13 -15.71
N ASP A 160 -5.92 16.82 -14.56
CA ASP A 160 -4.73 17.41 -13.94
C ASP A 160 -3.80 16.30 -13.43
N LEU A 161 -4.35 15.20 -12.90
CA LEU A 161 -3.57 14.05 -12.42
C LEU A 161 -2.77 13.42 -13.56
N LEU A 162 -3.40 13.24 -14.72
CA LEU A 162 -2.75 12.63 -15.90
C LEU A 162 -1.58 13.47 -16.41
N ASN A 163 -1.64 14.78 -16.24
CA ASN A 163 -0.61 15.73 -16.67
C ASN A 163 0.34 16.13 -15.55
N LEU A 164 0.22 15.51 -14.37
CA LEU A 164 1.01 15.82 -13.19
C LEU A 164 2.50 15.51 -13.42
N THR A 165 3.32 16.54 -13.28
CA THR A 165 4.78 16.54 -13.40
C THR A 165 5.36 17.63 -12.51
N ARG A 166 6.66 17.62 -12.29
CA ARG A 166 7.33 18.68 -11.51
C ARG A 166 7.09 20.09 -12.05
N ASP A 167 6.93 20.23 -13.37
CA ASP A 167 6.70 21.53 -14.03
C ASP A 167 5.25 22.01 -13.96
N THR A 168 4.29 21.08 -13.86
CA THR A 168 2.86 21.38 -13.74
C THR A 168 2.40 21.45 -12.29
N GLU A 169 3.18 20.87 -11.38
CA GLU A 169 2.97 20.93 -9.94
C GLU A 169 3.31 22.32 -9.41
N SER A 170 2.33 23.20 -9.57
CA SER A 170 2.33 24.58 -9.08
C SER A 170 0.89 25.04 -8.76
N LEU A 171 -0.10 24.19 -9.07
CA LEU A 171 -1.50 24.59 -9.18
C LEU A 171 -2.29 24.49 -7.86
N ALA A 172 -1.75 23.85 -6.83
CA ALA A 172 -2.52 23.55 -5.62
C ALA A 172 -1.75 23.76 -4.29
N SER A 173 -2.05 24.92 -3.69
CA SER A 173 -2.08 25.27 -2.25
C SER A 173 -0.77 25.46 -1.45
N PRO A 174 -0.73 26.52 -0.60
CA PRO A 174 0.43 26.93 0.20
C PRO A 174 0.46 26.18 1.54
N LEU A 175 0.49 24.85 1.52
CA LEU A 175 0.65 24.09 2.76
C LEU A 175 2.06 24.35 3.29
N ASP A 176 2.15 24.94 4.48
CA ASP A 176 3.44 25.22 5.10
C ASP A 176 3.98 23.90 5.67
N MET A 177 4.98 23.33 4.99
CA MET A 177 5.71 22.10 5.35
C MET A 177 6.10 22.05 6.84
N ALA A 178 6.36 23.20 7.44
CA ALA A 178 6.71 23.32 8.85
C ALA A 178 5.62 22.82 9.82
N ASN A 179 4.38 22.65 9.37
CA ASN A 179 3.29 22.10 10.17
C ASN A 179 3.00 20.61 9.87
N LEU A 180 3.74 19.99 8.94
CA LEU A 180 3.44 18.65 8.41
C LEU A 180 4.55 17.61 8.73
N GLU A 181 5.14 17.70 9.92
CA GLU A 181 6.14 16.75 10.43
C GLU A 181 5.47 15.65 11.26
N ASP A 182 4.61 14.84 10.64
CA ASP A 182 4.04 13.65 11.31
C ASP A 182 4.97 12.44 11.26
N HIS A 183 6.04 12.50 10.47
CA HIS A 183 6.96 11.38 10.20
C HIS A 183 6.18 10.11 9.78
N ASP A 184 5.08 10.32 9.06
CA ASP A 184 4.16 9.26 8.67
C ASP A 184 3.48 9.64 7.33
N TRP A 185 2.32 9.05 7.08
CA TRP A 185 1.64 9.09 5.80
C TRP A 185 1.33 10.49 5.27
N MET A 186 1.11 11.52 6.09
CA MET A 186 0.86 12.87 5.56
C MET A 186 2.12 13.42 4.92
N GLN A 187 3.26 13.33 5.62
CA GLN A 187 4.55 13.76 5.09
C GLN A 187 4.97 12.95 3.87
N VAL A 188 4.79 11.62 3.87
CA VAL A 188 5.03 10.79 2.67
C VAL A 188 4.15 11.25 1.49
N THR A 189 2.85 11.48 1.74
CA THR A 189 1.92 11.94 0.70
C THR A 189 2.32 13.31 0.14
N TYR A 190 2.77 14.21 1.01
CA TYR A 190 3.26 15.53 0.61
C TYR A 190 4.49 15.42 -0.28
N ILE A 191 5.52 14.69 0.17
CA ILE A 191 6.78 14.52 -0.57
C ILE A 191 6.51 13.89 -1.93
N LEU A 192 5.70 12.83 -1.97
CA LEU A 192 5.28 12.23 -3.22
C LEU A 192 4.65 13.27 -4.15
N ARG A 193 3.68 14.07 -3.68
CA ARG A 193 3.01 15.03 -4.55
C ARG A 193 3.94 16.13 -5.07
N TYR A 194 4.68 16.77 -4.18
CA TYR A 194 5.36 18.03 -4.50
C TYR A 194 6.82 17.86 -4.92
N GLU A 195 7.49 16.80 -4.44
CA GLU A 195 8.89 16.52 -4.78
C GLU A 195 9.01 15.43 -5.85
N LEU A 196 8.09 14.46 -5.84
CA LEU A 196 8.07 13.30 -6.74
C LEU A 196 6.74 13.12 -7.51
N PRO A 197 6.18 14.18 -8.14
CA PRO A 197 4.81 14.19 -8.67
C PRO A 197 4.48 13.07 -9.65
N GLU A 198 5.45 12.65 -10.46
CA GLU A 198 5.30 11.53 -11.39
C GLU A 198 5.08 10.22 -10.63
N ILE A 199 5.78 10.02 -9.51
CA ILE A 199 5.61 8.86 -8.65
C ILE A 199 4.24 8.91 -7.97
N PHE A 200 3.88 10.08 -7.41
CA PHE A 200 2.57 10.28 -6.79
C PHE A 200 1.42 9.97 -7.74
N ARG A 201 1.51 10.40 -9.00
CA ARG A 201 0.51 10.11 -10.04
C ARG A 201 0.25 8.62 -10.15
N GLU A 202 1.29 7.82 -10.34
CA GLU A 202 1.16 6.38 -10.51
C GLU A 202 0.64 5.69 -9.24
N VAL A 203 1.13 6.10 -8.06
CA VAL A 203 0.65 5.60 -6.76
C VAL A 203 -0.83 5.89 -6.58
N LEU A 204 -1.27 7.14 -6.80
CA LEU A 204 -2.67 7.53 -6.63
C LEU A 204 -3.59 6.81 -7.63
N MET A 205 -3.16 6.61 -8.88
CA MET A 205 -3.93 5.83 -9.85
C MET A 205 -4.13 4.38 -9.41
N LYS A 206 -3.05 3.72 -8.95
CA LYS A 206 -3.12 2.36 -8.42
C LYS A 206 -3.97 2.28 -7.15
N LEU A 207 -3.83 3.24 -6.25
CA LEU A 207 -4.61 3.34 -5.01
C LEU A 207 -6.10 3.47 -5.30
N ARG A 208 -6.49 4.34 -6.24
CA ARG A 208 -7.86 4.48 -6.75
C ARG A 208 -8.40 3.17 -7.32
N ALA A 209 -7.59 2.46 -8.12
CA ALA A 209 -8.00 1.18 -8.71
C ALA A 209 -8.29 0.12 -7.63
N ARG A 210 -7.41 -0.02 -6.64
CA ARG A 210 -7.60 -0.96 -5.52
C ARG A 210 -8.78 -0.59 -4.64
N TYR A 211 -8.93 0.68 -4.32
CA TYR A 211 -10.05 1.17 -3.52
C TYR A 211 -11.40 0.91 -4.22
N LYS A 212 -11.49 1.15 -5.54
CA LYS A 212 -12.68 0.81 -6.34
C LYS A 212 -12.97 -0.69 -6.33
N ALA A 213 -11.94 -1.54 -6.46
CA ALA A 213 -12.11 -2.99 -6.41
C ALA A 213 -12.63 -3.46 -5.05
N TYR A 214 -12.11 -2.89 -3.95
CA TYR A 214 -12.59 -3.13 -2.60
C TYR A 214 -14.06 -2.70 -2.40
N GLN A 215 -14.45 -1.53 -2.91
CA GLN A 215 -15.86 -1.10 -2.86
C GLN A 215 -16.77 -2.03 -3.64
N ALA A 216 -16.32 -2.53 -4.80
CA ALA A 216 -17.08 -3.48 -5.60
C ALA A 216 -17.24 -4.83 -4.88
N SER A 217 -16.21 -5.32 -4.17
CA SER A 217 -16.32 -6.55 -3.39
C SER A 217 -17.29 -6.40 -2.22
N LEU A 218 -17.24 -5.27 -1.49
CA LEU A 218 -18.20 -5.00 -0.41
C LEU A 218 -19.65 -4.98 -0.93
N ALA A 219 -19.91 -4.30 -2.04
CA ALA A 219 -21.23 -4.26 -2.65
C ALA A 219 -21.71 -5.65 -3.11
N GLN A 220 -20.79 -6.50 -3.57
CA GLN A 220 -21.10 -7.88 -3.94
C GLN A 220 -21.44 -8.74 -2.71
N ASP A 221 -20.68 -8.60 -1.62
CA ASP A 221 -20.91 -9.34 -0.38
C ASP A 221 -22.26 -8.93 0.25
N GLU A 222 -22.60 -7.64 0.27
CA GLU A 222 -23.91 -7.13 0.72
C GLU A 222 -25.08 -7.73 -0.09
N LEU A 223 -24.90 -7.90 -1.41
CA LEU A 223 -25.91 -8.51 -2.29
C LEU A 223 -26.08 -10.01 -2.01
N LEU A 224 -25.00 -10.71 -1.65
CA LEU A 224 -25.03 -12.13 -1.31
C LEU A 224 -25.68 -12.36 0.07
N GLU A 225 -25.32 -11.56 1.07
CA GLU A 225 -25.90 -11.63 2.42
C GLU A 225 -27.39 -11.21 2.44
N GLY A 226 -27.80 -10.27 1.58
CA GLY A 226 -29.21 -9.90 1.40
C GLY A 226 -30.07 -10.94 0.68
N GLY A 227 -29.46 -11.99 0.11
CA GLY A 227 -30.14 -13.04 -0.66
C GLY A 227 -30.61 -14.25 0.14
N GLU A 228 -30.18 -14.44 1.39
CA GLU A 228 -30.52 -15.61 2.23
C GLU A 228 -31.81 -15.45 3.07
N GLY A 229 -32.63 -14.43 2.80
CA GLY A 229 -33.90 -14.18 3.51
C GLY A 229 -35.16 -14.69 2.80
N GLY A 230 -35.06 -15.49 1.73
CA GLY A 230 -36.13 -15.67 0.75
C GLY A 230 -36.50 -17.10 0.36
N THR A 231 -36.51 -18.06 1.28
CA THR A 231 -37.18 -19.37 1.12
C THR A 231 -37.57 -19.79 2.55
N GLU A 232 -38.83 -19.94 2.94
CA GLU A 232 -39.86 -20.87 2.47
C GLU A 232 -41.25 -20.36 2.91
N GLU A 233 -42.29 -20.57 2.10
CA GLU A 233 -43.54 -21.16 2.57
C GLU A 233 -44.35 -21.64 1.36
N GLU A 234 -44.20 -22.93 1.06
CA GLU A 234 -45.18 -23.71 0.34
C GLU A 234 -46.55 -23.55 1.03
N GLN A 235 -47.57 -23.09 0.31
CA GLN A 235 -48.95 -23.42 0.66
C GLN A 235 -49.58 -24.19 -0.49
N GLU A 236 -49.68 -25.50 -0.25
CA GLU A 236 -50.57 -26.42 -0.93
C GLU A 236 -52.00 -25.86 -0.95
N GLU A 237 -52.61 -25.74 -2.13
CA GLU A 237 -54.06 -25.82 -2.25
C GLU A 237 -54.45 -26.82 -3.35
N ARG A 238 -54.81 -28.03 -2.91
CA ARG A 238 -55.71 -28.92 -3.67
C ARG A 238 -57.10 -28.28 -3.72
N PRO A 239 -57.90 -28.55 -4.77
CA PRO A 239 -59.05 -29.41 -4.48
C PRO A 239 -59.48 -30.40 -5.57
N LYS A 240 -59.88 -31.57 -5.06
CA LYS A 240 -61.01 -32.45 -5.46
C LYS A 240 -61.13 -32.93 -6.91
N ASN A 241 -60.76 -34.20 -7.09
CA ASN A 241 -61.50 -35.11 -7.94
C ASN A 241 -62.98 -35.18 -7.50
N ASN A 242 -63.89 -35.16 -8.46
CA ASN A 242 -64.81 -36.26 -8.66
C ASN A 242 -65.11 -36.41 -10.15
N ASP A 243 -64.96 -37.65 -10.56
CA ASP A 243 -65.26 -38.30 -11.82
C ASP A 243 -66.78 -38.32 -12.09
N ASP A 244 -67.17 -38.19 -13.36
CA ASP A 244 -68.10 -39.11 -14.03
C ASP A 244 -68.63 -38.50 -15.36
N GLY A 245 -68.24 -39.14 -16.46
CA GLY A 245 -69.23 -39.62 -17.43
C GLY A 245 -69.54 -38.77 -18.67
N ASP A 246 -68.89 -39.17 -19.77
CA ASP A 246 -69.53 -39.61 -21.02
C ASP A 246 -70.06 -38.57 -22.05
N ASP A 247 -69.37 -38.60 -23.20
CA ASP A 247 -69.90 -39.02 -24.50
C ASP A 247 -70.08 -37.96 -25.63
N LYS A 248 -69.52 -38.36 -26.79
CA LYS A 248 -69.82 -38.02 -28.20
C LYS A 248 -69.08 -36.89 -28.93
N ASP A 249 -68.17 -37.35 -29.79
CA ASP A 249 -68.28 -37.35 -31.26
C ASP A 249 -68.82 -36.08 -31.94
N ASP A 250 -67.99 -35.48 -32.80
CA ASP A 250 -68.25 -35.41 -34.26
C ASP A 250 -67.21 -34.51 -34.94
N ASP A 251 -66.26 -35.16 -35.61
CA ASP A 251 -65.96 -35.07 -37.04
C ASP A 251 -66.14 -33.75 -37.84
N GLU A 252 -65.14 -33.56 -38.70
CA GLU A 252 -65.18 -33.02 -40.08
C GLU A 252 -64.92 -31.54 -40.39
N GLU A 253 -63.86 -31.39 -41.22
CA GLU A 253 -63.74 -30.56 -42.43
C GLU A 253 -64.20 -29.09 -42.44
N SER A 254 -63.25 -28.18 -42.73
CA SER A 254 -63.04 -27.72 -44.12
C SER A 254 -62.06 -26.57 -44.18
N ALA A 255 -61.07 -26.72 -45.06
CA ALA A 255 -60.30 -25.63 -45.62
C ALA A 255 -61.22 -24.70 -46.43
N LEU A 256 -60.98 -23.39 -46.34
CA LEU A 256 -60.88 -22.43 -47.46
C LEU A 256 -60.33 -21.10 -46.95
#